data_AF-A0A229T051-F1
#
_entry.id   AF-A0A229T051-F1
#
_cell.length_a   1.000
_cell.length_b   1.000
_cell.length_c   1.000
_cell.angle_alpha   90.00
_cell.angle_beta   90.00
_cell.angle_gamma   90.00
#
_symmetry.space_group_name_H-M   'P 1'
#
loop_
_entity.id
_entity.type
_entity.pdbx_description
1 polymer ?
#
loop_
_entity_poly.entity_id
_entity_poly.type
_entity_poly.pdbx_seq_one_letter_code
_entity_poly.pdbx_strand_id
1 'polypeptide(L)'
;MSSATQRTYWQHLPSAVRAAVEQRTGRVYGAETIRAGLNAAFTARLHTETGLVFAKGAPSTRAATQRREAFINPYVHPFAPRLYWHIETADWHVLGFEYLDGHPADLSPGSADLPAVTRMLTELTKLNAPTTGCRRIEDRWADPARQAGADPTLLAGEHLLHTDLNPHNILITKHGARLVDWSWPTRGAGWIDVACTTLWLIAEGHTPTTAERWASTHPVWSSATSEAIDSFAATNAALWGQIAASEPHAWKLTLRDAAAKWAKHRERT
;
A
#
# COMPACT_ATOMS: atom_id res chain seq x y z
N MET A 1 0.95 21.57 -9.33
CA MET A 1 0.76 22.11 -7.97
C MET A 1 0.31 20.96 -7.08
N SER A 2 1.22 20.45 -6.24
CA SER A 2 0.87 19.44 -5.22
C SER A 2 0.03 20.14 -4.15
N SER A 3 -1.29 19.99 -4.21
CA SER A 3 -2.16 20.39 -3.10
C SER A 3 -1.96 19.36 -2.01
N ALA A 4 -1.02 19.62 -1.09
CA ALA A 4 -0.99 18.94 0.18
C ALA A 4 -2.40 19.10 0.78
N THR A 5 -3.12 18.00 0.93
CA THR A 5 -4.48 18.03 1.46
C THR A 5 -4.42 18.65 2.86
N GLN A 6 -5.08 19.79 3.06
CA GLN A 6 -5.16 20.43 4.37
C GLN A 6 -5.77 19.44 5.36
N ARG A 7 -4.98 19.05 6.36
CA ARG A 7 -5.41 18.08 7.37
C ARG A 7 -6.49 18.69 8.24
N THR A 8 -7.61 17.98 8.31
CA THR A 8 -8.76 18.29 9.14
C THR A 8 -8.59 17.57 10.46
N TYR A 9 -8.67 18.31 11.56
CA TYR A 9 -8.67 17.74 12.91
C TYR A 9 -10.08 17.27 13.27
N TRP A 10 -10.19 16.34 14.21
CA TRP A 10 -11.49 15.81 14.66
C TRP A 10 -12.49 16.91 14.98
N GLN A 11 -12.10 17.91 15.78
CA GLN A 11 -12.97 19.03 16.18
C GLN A 11 -13.43 19.93 15.03
N HIS A 12 -12.74 19.87 13.87
CA HIS A 12 -13.10 20.64 12.67
C HIS A 12 -13.93 19.82 11.67
N LEU A 13 -14.17 18.53 11.93
CA LEU A 13 -15.14 17.77 11.13
C LEU A 13 -16.56 18.32 11.36
N PRO A 14 -17.42 18.31 10.31
CA PRO A 14 -18.81 18.70 10.44
C PRO A 14 -19.50 17.97 11.60
N SER A 15 -20.37 18.68 12.33
CA SER A 15 -21.09 18.12 13.49
C SER A 15 -21.86 16.85 13.13
N ALA A 16 -22.47 16.80 11.96
CA ALA A 16 -23.16 15.61 11.44
C ALA A 16 -22.24 14.39 11.28
N VAL A 17 -21.00 14.61 10.83
CA VAL A 17 -19.99 13.54 10.69
C VAL A 17 -19.56 13.04 12.07
N ARG A 18 -19.26 13.94 13.01
CA ARG A 18 -18.89 13.56 14.38
C ARG A 18 -20.01 12.79 15.09
N ALA A 19 -21.26 13.26 14.97
CA ALA A 19 -22.42 12.57 15.53
C ALA A 19 -22.62 11.18 14.92
N ALA A 20 -22.45 11.03 13.61
CA ALA A 20 -22.55 9.74 12.94
C ALA A 20 -21.47 8.75 13.40
N VAL A 21 -20.24 9.23 13.66
CA VAL A 21 -19.17 8.40 14.23
C VAL A 21 -19.52 7.99 15.67
N GLU A 22 -19.98 8.92 16.50
CA GLU A 22 -20.38 8.61 17.88
C GLU A 22 -21.55 7.62 17.97
N GLN A 23 -22.45 7.60 16.99
CA GLN A 23 -23.50 6.57 16.87
C GLN A 23 -22.93 5.16 16.62
N ARG A 24 -21.73 5.04 16.04
CA ARG A 24 -21.08 3.74 15.76
C ARG A 24 -20.16 3.27 16.87
N THR A 25 -19.50 4.20 17.57
CA THR A 25 -18.42 3.88 18.53
C THR A 25 -18.75 4.24 19.98
N GLY A 26 -19.93 4.79 20.23
CA GLY A 26 -20.20 5.53 21.45
C GLY A 26 -19.42 6.85 21.49
N ARG A 27 -19.42 7.50 22.65
CA ARG A 27 -18.80 8.82 22.82
C ARG A 27 -17.31 8.79 22.46
N VAL A 28 -16.83 9.82 21.76
CA VAL A 28 -15.40 10.03 21.51
C VAL A 28 -14.81 10.92 22.59
N TYR A 29 -13.93 10.37 23.43
CA TYR A 29 -13.29 11.08 24.54
C TYR A 29 -12.05 11.86 24.11
N GLY A 30 -11.39 11.43 23.04
CA GLY A 30 -10.17 12.04 22.53
C GLY A 30 -9.86 11.60 21.11
N ALA A 31 -9.12 12.44 20.40
CA ALA A 31 -8.68 12.17 19.03
C ALA A 31 -7.25 12.65 18.84
N GLU A 32 -6.36 11.74 18.47
CA GLU A 32 -4.97 12.04 18.17
C GLU A 32 -4.76 12.00 16.66
N THR A 33 -4.36 13.13 16.08
CA THR A 33 -4.13 13.22 14.63
C THR A 33 -2.82 12.52 14.26
N ILE A 34 -2.90 11.48 13.43
CA ILE A 34 -1.73 10.71 12.99
C ILE A 34 -1.14 11.38 11.76
N ARG A 35 -0.01 12.08 11.91
CA ARG A 35 0.64 12.86 10.84
C ARG A 35 1.26 12.03 9.70
N ALA A 36 1.46 10.73 9.91
CA ALA A 36 1.84 9.79 8.87
C ALA A 36 0.65 9.43 7.96
N GLY A 37 0.89 9.18 6.67
CA GLY A 37 -0.14 8.92 5.65
C GLY A 37 -0.55 10.20 4.90
N LEU A 38 -0.32 10.22 3.58
CA LEU A 38 -0.35 11.43 2.75
C LEU A 38 -1.71 11.70 2.08
N ASN A 39 -2.64 10.74 2.09
CA ASN A 39 -3.77 10.73 1.15
C ASN A 39 -5.16 10.99 1.74
N ALA A 40 -5.33 11.01 3.06
CA ALA A 40 -6.62 11.28 3.69
C ALA A 40 -6.68 12.69 4.30
N ALA A 41 -7.82 13.38 4.12
CA ALA A 41 -8.02 14.71 4.66
C ALA A 41 -8.16 14.69 6.19
N PHE A 42 -8.66 13.60 6.74
CA PHE A 42 -8.74 13.33 8.17
C PHE A 42 -8.11 11.96 8.44
N THR A 43 -7.22 11.88 9.42
CA THR A 43 -6.66 10.62 9.93
C THR A 43 -6.39 10.77 11.43
N ALA A 44 -7.03 9.94 12.25
CA ALA A 44 -6.87 10.00 13.70
C ALA A 44 -7.00 8.63 14.38
N ARG A 45 -6.31 8.50 15.51
CA ARG A 45 -6.63 7.52 16.54
C ARG A 45 -7.73 8.10 17.42
N LEU A 46 -8.91 7.48 17.42
CA LEU A 46 -10.03 7.85 18.27
C LEU A 46 -10.05 7.00 19.53
N HIS A 47 -10.14 7.67 20.68
CA HIS A 47 -10.42 7.06 21.97
C HIS A 47 -11.93 7.09 22.18
N THR A 48 -12.57 5.94 22.08
CA THR A 48 -14.03 5.82 22.11
C THR A 48 -14.48 4.93 23.28
N GLU A 49 -15.76 4.98 23.60
CA GLU A 49 -16.40 4.09 24.57
C GLU A 49 -16.23 2.61 24.23
N THR A 50 -16.20 2.27 22.94
CA THR A 50 -15.98 0.90 22.46
C THR A 50 -14.51 0.51 22.29
N GLY A 51 -13.57 1.39 22.64
CA GLY A 51 -12.12 1.17 22.51
C GLY A 51 -11.46 2.07 21.47
N LEU A 52 -10.24 1.68 21.05
CA LEU A 52 -9.46 2.43 20.07
C LEU A 52 -9.92 2.13 18.64
N VAL A 53 -10.12 3.19 17.85
CA VAL A 53 -10.47 3.10 16.43
C VAL A 53 -9.49 3.94 15.61
N PHE A 54 -8.95 3.36 14.54
CA PHE A 54 -8.26 4.15 13.52
C PHE A 54 -9.30 4.69 12.54
N ALA A 55 -9.46 6.01 12.49
CA ALA A 55 -10.43 6.65 11.62
C ALA A 55 -9.73 7.46 10.54
N LYS A 56 -10.17 7.30 9.29
CA LYS A 56 -9.74 8.15 8.19
C LYS A 56 -10.89 8.59 7.31
N GLY A 57 -10.80 9.79 6.76
CA GLY A 57 -11.87 10.37 5.98
C GLY A 57 -11.42 11.39 4.95
N ALA A 58 -12.30 11.64 4.00
CA ALA A 58 -12.14 12.65 2.98
C ALA A 58 -13.50 13.29 2.65
N PRO A 59 -13.50 14.54 2.14
CA PRO A 59 -14.70 15.12 1.56
C PRO A 59 -15.25 14.25 0.42
N SER A 60 -16.57 14.22 0.24
CA SER A 60 -17.28 13.39 -0.74
C SER A 60 -16.78 13.59 -2.18
N THR A 61 -16.31 14.79 -2.52
CA THR A 61 -15.72 15.11 -3.84
C THR A 61 -14.40 14.38 -4.10
N ARG A 62 -13.75 13.85 -3.06
CA ARG A 62 -12.46 13.13 -3.13
C ARG A 62 -12.50 11.75 -2.48
N ALA A 63 -13.69 11.22 -2.21
CA ALA A 63 -13.89 9.96 -1.47
C ALA A 63 -13.68 8.67 -2.30
N ALA A 64 -13.21 8.78 -3.55
CA ALA A 64 -13.06 7.62 -4.44
C ALA A 64 -12.11 6.56 -3.86
N THR A 65 -11.04 6.96 -3.17
CA THR A 65 -10.11 6.04 -2.51
C THR A 65 -10.74 5.38 -1.29
N GLN A 66 -11.48 6.12 -0.45
CA GLN A 66 -12.21 5.55 0.69
C GLN A 66 -13.24 4.50 0.25
N ARG A 67 -14.00 4.77 -0.83
CA ARG A 67 -14.96 3.79 -1.35
C ARG A 67 -14.28 2.51 -1.84
N ARG A 68 -13.14 2.61 -2.54
CA ARG A 68 -12.38 1.45 -3.01
C ARG A 68 -11.82 0.62 -1.86
N GLU A 69 -11.26 1.29 -0.86
CA GLU A 69 -10.70 0.61 0.28
C GLU A 69 -11.76 -0.07 1.14
N ALA A 70 -12.92 0.57 1.33
CA ALA A 70 -14.05 -0.05 1.99
C ALA A 70 -14.56 -1.28 1.22
N PHE A 71 -14.65 -1.17 -0.11
CA PHE A 71 -15.06 -2.26 -0.99
C PHE A 71 -14.10 -3.46 -0.92
N ILE A 72 -12.79 -3.22 -0.91
CA ILE A 72 -11.81 -4.31 -0.96
C ILE A 72 -11.56 -4.96 0.41
N ASN A 73 -11.83 -4.27 1.52
CA ASN A 73 -11.51 -4.74 2.87
C ASN A 73 -11.96 -6.19 3.19
N PRO A 74 -13.18 -6.65 2.80
CA PRO A 74 -13.60 -8.03 3.03
C PRO A 74 -12.72 -9.08 2.32
N TYR A 75 -12.10 -8.72 1.20
CA TYR A 75 -11.26 -9.62 0.39
C TYR A 75 -9.81 -9.72 0.87
N VAL A 76 -9.37 -8.78 1.72
CA VAL A 76 -7.98 -8.67 2.18
C VAL A 76 -7.81 -9.02 3.65
N HIS A 77 -8.85 -9.54 4.31
CA HIS A 77 -8.74 -10.15 5.61
C HIS A 77 -8.05 -11.53 5.53
N PRO A 78 -7.20 -11.89 6.51
CA PRO A 78 -6.87 -11.15 7.73
C PRO A 78 -5.73 -10.12 7.60
N PHE A 79 -5.16 -9.91 6.41
CA PHE A 79 -3.95 -9.10 6.21
C PHE A 79 -4.15 -7.61 6.47
N ALA A 80 -5.32 -7.06 6.12
CA ALA A 80 -5.69 -5.68 6.41
C ALA A 80 -6.38 -5.53 7.79
N PRO A 81 -6.33 -4.34 8.43
CA PRO A 81 -7.16 -4.05 9.59
C PRO A 81 -8.64 -4.20 9.27
N ARG A 82 -9.43 -4.68 10.24
CA ARG A 82 -10.88 -4.83 10.06
C ARG A 82 -11.55 -3.49 9.88
N LEU A 83 -12.31 -3.33 8.80
CA LEU A 83 -13.25 -2.22 8.69
C LEU A 83 -14.44 -2.48 9.61
N TYR A 84 -14.63 -1.62 10.61
CA TYR A 84 -15.80 -1.68 11.49
C TYR A 84 -17.00 -0.97 10.89
N TRP A 85 -16.77 0.18 10.25
CA TRP A 85 -17.85 0.96 9.66
C TRP A 85 -17.33 1.88 8.55
N HIS A 86 -18.23 2.18 7.63
CA HIS A 86 -18.07 3.19 6.60
C HIS A 86 -19.28 4.11 6.69
N ILE A 87 -19.03 5.38 6.99
CA ILE A 87 -20.04 6.43 7.12
C ILE A 87 -19.98 7.30 5.86
N GLU A 88 -21.14 7.48 5.25
CA GLU A 88 -21.36 8.42 4.15
C GLU A 88 -22.33 9.50 4.61
N THR A 89 -21.89 10.74 4.52
CA THR A 89 -22.73 11.93 4.71
C THR A 89 -22.75 12.72 3.40
N ALA A 90 -23.55 13.78 3.32
CA ALA A 90 -23.59 14.63 2.13
C ALA A 90 -22.17 15.10 1.72
N ASP A 91 -21.36 15.50 2.71
CA ASP A 91 -20.10 16.20 2.45
C ASP A 91 -18.85 15.36 2.72
N TRP A 92 -18.95 14.23 3.42
CA TRP A 92 -17.81 13.42 3.86
C TRP A 92 -18.06 11.91 3.82
N HIS A 93 -16.97 11.20 3.54
CA HIS A 93 -16.83 9.77 3.77
C HIS A 93 -15.81 9.53 4.87
N VAL A 94 -16.15 8.71 5.86
CA VAL A 94 -15.26 8.33 6.96
C VAL A 94 -15.29 6.82 7.15
N LEU A 95 -14.10 6.22 7.19
CA LEU A 95 -13.88 4.81 7.48
C LEU A 95 -13.33 4.67 8.90
N GLY A 96 -13.85 3.71 9.65
CA GLY A 96 -13.37 3.32 10.96
C GLY A 96 -12.84 1.90 10.92
N PHE A 97 -11.57 1.73 11.26
CA PHE A 97 -10.87 0.46 11.26
C PHE A 97 -10.44 0.04 12.67
N GLU A 98 -10.19 -1.27 12.82
CA GLU A 98 -9.33 -1.84 13.84
C GLU A 98 -8.08 -0.97 14.00
N TYR A 99 -7.83 -0.52 15.23
CA TYR A 99 -6.57 0.11 15.55
C TYR A 99 -5.49 -0.97 15.71
N LEU A 100 -4.44 -0.88 14.89
CA LEU A 100 -3.30 -1.79 14.96
C LEU A 100 -2.23 -1.20 15.87
N ASP A 101 -1.95 -1.90 16.96
CA ASP A 101 -0.82 -1.60 17.83
C ASP A 101 0.43 -2.32 17.33
N GLY A 102 1.34 -1.55 16.74
CA GLY A 102 2.52 -2.05 16.07
C GLY A 102 3.39 -0.91 15.54
N HIS A 103 4.51 -1.26 14.94
CA HIS A 103 5.42 -0.30 14.30
C HIS A 103 5.52 -0.55 12.79
N PRO A 104 5.86 0.47 11.99
CA PRO A 104 6.30 0.27 10.61
C PRO A 104 7.38 -0.80 10.51
N ALA A 105 7.35 -1.61 9.47
CA ALA A 105 8.36 -2.63 9.23
C ALA A 105 9.72 -1.98 8.99
N ASP A 106 10.77 -2.54 9.58
CA ASP A 106 12.15 -2.30 9.19
C ASP A 106 12.54 -3.32 8.11
N LEU A 107 12.80 -2.86 6.89
CA LEU A 107 13.22 -3.72 5.77
C LEU A 107 14.74 -3.69 5.54
N SER A 108 15.52 -3.17 6.49
CA SER A 108 16.98 -3.12 6.38
C SER A 108 17.62 -4.53 6.49
N PRO A 109 18.85 -4.71 5.97
CA PRO A 109 19.55 -5.99 6.06
C PRO A 109 19.70 -6.51 7.50
N GLY A 110 19.18 -7.71 7.75
CA GLY A 110 19.26 -8.36 9.06
C GLY A 110 18.17 -7.96 10.04
N SER A 111 17.21 -7.13 9.63
CA SER A 111 16.03 -6.79 10.44
C SER A 111 15.28 -8.03 10.93
N ALA A 112 14.83 -7.98 12.19
CA ALA A 112 14.01 -9.01 12.82
C ALA A 112 12.57 -9.04 12.27
N ASP A 113 12.16 -8.04 11.49
CA ASP A 113 10.81 -7.93 10.93
C ASP A 113 10.65 -8.75 9.64
N LEU A 114 11.73 -8.97 8.89
CA LEU A 114 11.70 -9.66 7.59
C LEU A 114 10.98 -11.02 7.63
N PRO A 115 11.16 -11.89 8.65
CA PRO A 115 10.40 -13.13 8.73
C PRO A 115 8.88 -12.93 8.82
N ALA A 116 8.40 -11.88 9.51
CA ALA A 116 6.98 -11.57 9.59
C ALA A 116 6.44 -11.04 8.26
N VAL A 117 7.22 -10.20 7.57
CA VAL A 117 6.90 -9.70 6.22
C VAL A 117 6.83 -10.84 5.22
N THR A 118 7.82 -11.75 5.21
CA THR A 118 7.84 -12.93 4.32
C THR A 118 6.62 -13.82 4.53
N ARG A 119 6.23 -14.10 5.79
CA ARG A 119 5.03 -14.91 6.07
C ARG A 119 3.76 -14.22 5.58
N MET A 120 3.59 -12.93 5.86
CA MET A 120 2.43 -12.17 5.42
C MET A 120 2.31 -12.15 3.90
N LEU A 121 3.39 -11.83 3.17
CA LEU A 121 3.36 -11.80 1.70
C LEU A 121 3.10 -13.18 1.10
N THR A 122 3.69 -14.25 1.67
CA THR A 122 3.45 -15.62 1.19
C THR A 122 1.95 -15.99 1.24
N GLU A 123 1.25 -15.58 2.30
CA GLU A 123 -0.19 -15.81 2.40
C GLU A 123 -0.99 -14.84 1.52
N LEU A 124 -0.57 -13.58 1.43
CA LEU A 124 -1.22 -12.56 0.58
C LEU A 124 -1.26 -12.98 -0.89
N THR A 125 -0.18 -13.61 -1.38
CA THR A 125 -0.06 -14.07 -2.77
C THR A 125 -1.07 -15.14 -3.17
N LYS A 126 -1.83 -15.69 -2.21
CA LYS A 126 -2.90 -16.67 -2.48
C LYS A 126 -4.25 -16.01 -2.78
N LEU A 127 -4.37 -14.69 -2.61
CA LEU A 127 -5.61 -13.98 -2.83
C LEU A 127 -5.85 -13.74 -4.32
N ASN A 128 -7.04 -14.11 -4.79
CA ASN A 128 -7.52 -13.73 -6.12
C ASN A 128 -8.24 -12.37 -6.06
N ALA A 129 -8.04 -11.55 -7.08
CA ALA A 129 -8.74 -10.28 -7.19
C ALA A 129 -10.25 -10.51 -7.43
N PRO A 130 -11.14 -9.72 -6.77
CA PRO A 130 -12.56 -9.73 -7.09
C PRO A 130 -12.81 -9.28 -8.53
N THR A 131 -13.87 -9.79 -9.16
CA THR A 131 -14.18 -9.56 -10.58
C THR A 131 -14.29 -8.10 -10.99
N THR A 132 -14.59 -7.21 -10.03
CA THR A 132 -14.68 -5.76 -10.23
C THR A 132 -13.90 -5.00 -9.14
N GLY A 133 -13.72 -3.70 -9.34
CA GLY A 133 -13.12 -2.81 -8.32
C GLY A 133 -11.59 -2.83 -8.26
N CYS A 134 -10.92 -3.73 -8.99
CA CYS A 134 -9.47 -3.75 -9.13
C CYS A 134 -9.08 -3.39 -10.57
N ARG A 135 -8.23 -2.37 -10.74
CA ARG A 135 -7.65 -2.06 -12.06
C ARG A 135 -6.62 -3.14 -12.42
N ARG A 136 -6.50 -3.48 -13.71
CA ARG A 136 -5.45 -4.37 -14.19
C ARG A 136 -4.09 -3.66 -14.15
N ILE A 137 -3.03 -4.40 -13.79
CA ILE A 137 -1.70 -3.81 -13.63
C ILE A 137 -1.11 -3.36 -14.96
N GLU A 138 -1.36 -4.10 -16.03
CA GLU A 138 -0.96 -3.79 -17.39
C GLU A 138 -1.59 -2.47 -17.89
N ASP A 139 -2.81 -2.15 -17.46
CA ASP A 139 -3.44 -0.86 -17.74
C ASP A 139 -2.87 0.24 -16.85
N ARG A 140 -2.56 -0.06 -15.59
CA ARG A 140 -2.06 0.90 -14.61
C ARG A 140 -0.63 1.35 -14.92
N TRP A 141 0.19 0.44 -15.44
CA TRP A 141 1.61 0.67 -15.75
C TRP A 141 1.91 0.68 -17.26
N ALA A 142 0.89 0.80 -18.12
CA ALA A 142 1.06 0.86 -19.57
C ALA A 142 2.05 1.95 -20.02
N ASP A 143 1.90 3.17 -19.49
CA ASP A 143 2.75 4.30 -19.89
C ASP A 143 4.22 4.15 -19.44
N PRO A 144 4.53 3.84 -18.17
CA PRO A 144 5.93 3.60 -17.79
C PRO A 144 6.53 2.37 -18.49
N ALA A 145 5.75 1.31 -18.73
CA ALA A 145 6.23 0.14 -19.47
C ALA A 145 6.59 0.49 -20.92
N ARG A 146 5.72 1.22 -21.62
CA ARG A 146 5.98 1.71 -22.99
C ARG A 146 7.26 2.54 -23.06
N GLN A 147 7.48 3.43 -22.10
CA GLN A 147 8.68 4.27 -22.07
C GLN A 147 9.96 3.46 -21.81
N ALA A 148 9.86 2.36 -21.08
CA ALA A 148 10.96 1.45 -20.82
C ALA A 148 11.21 0.44 -21.95
N GLY A 149 10.36 0.41 -22.99
CA GLY A 149 10.39 -0.64 -24.02
C GLY A 149 10.00 -2.03 -23.48
N ALA A 150 9.28 -2.07 -22.35
CA ALA A 150 8.86 -3.27 -21.66
C ALA A 150 7.43 -3.68 -22.08
N ASP A 151 7.13 -4.98 -22.01
CA ASP A 151 5.79 -5.51 -22.27
C ASP A 151 4.98 -5.60 -20.96
N PRO A 152 3.97 -4.73 -20.73
CA PRO A 152 3.15 -4.77 -19.53
C PRO A 152 2.24 -6.00 -19.46
N THR A 153 1.98 -6.70 -20.58
CA THR A 153 1.12 -7.90 -20.58
C THR A 153 1.74 -9.07 -19.85
N LEU A 154 3.08 -9.09 -19.72
CA LEU A 154 3.82 -10.06 -18.89
C LEU A 154 3.53 -9.92 -17.38
N LEU A 155 2.93 -8.80 -16.98
CA LEU A 155 2.55 -8.53 -15.59
C LEU A 155 1.10 -8.95 -15.29
N ALA A 156 0.34 -9.36 -16.32
CA ALA A 156 -1.05 -9.74 -16.19
C ALA A 156 -1.24 -10.98 -15.30
N GLY A 157 -2.39 -11.06 -14.64
CA GLY A 157 -2.76 -12.21 -13.81
C GLY A 157 -4.01 -11.92 -12.98
N GLU A 158 -4.44 -12.91 -12.21
CA GLU A 158 -5.74 -12.88 -11.51
C GLU A 158 -5.62 -12.59 -10.00
N HIS A 159 -4.43 -12.31 -9.49
CA HIS A 159 -4.18 -12.12 -8.06
C HIS A 159 -4.52 -10.70 -7.60
N LEU A 160 -4.92 -10.58 -6.34
CA LEU A 160 -5.14 -9.30 -5.67
C LEU A 160 -3.82 -8.74 -5.15
N LEU A 161 -3.47 -7.54 -5.60
CA LEU A 161 -2.19 -6.89 -5.31
C LEU A 161 -2.39 -5.57 -4.57
N HIS A 162 -1.51 -5.32 -3.61
CA HIS A 162 -1.39 -4.05 -2.92
C HIS A 162 -0.63 -3.02 -3.75
N THR A 163 0.45 -3.43 -4.41
CA THR A 163 1.36 -2.63 -5.25
C THR A 163 2.15 -1.50 -4.56
N ASP A 164 1.73 -1.03 -3.37
CA ASP A 164 2.43 -0.01 -2.60
C ASP A 164 3.02 -0.56 -1.29
N LEU A 165 4.09 -1.35 -1.41
CA LEU A 165 4.72 -2.07 -0.29
C LEU A 165 5.75 -1.21 0.46
N ASN A 166 5.42 0.08 0.63
CA ASN A 166 6.18 0.98 1.47
C ASN A 166 6.27 0.41 2.90
N PRO A 167 7.45 0.43 3.56
CA PRO A 167 7.61 -0.03 4.94
C PRO A 167 6.59 0.58 5.93
N HIS A 168 6.13 1.81 5.69
CA HIS A 168 5.11 2.47 6.51
C HIS A 168 3.68 1.90 6.34
N ASN A 169 3.41 1.18 5.25
CA ASN A 169 2.15 0.48 5.04
C ASN A 169 2.15 -0.92 5.66
N ILE A 170 3.32 -1.44 6.05
CA ILE A 170 3.44 -2.75 6.70
C ILE A 170 3.63 -2.52 8.20
N LEU A 171 2.63 -2.86 9.01
CA LEU A 171 2.69 -2.74 10.45
C LEU A 171 3.01 -4.09 11.09
N ILE A 172 4.11 -4.15 11.85
CA ILE A 172 4.51 -5.30 12.65
C ILE A 172 3.79 -5.21 13.99
N THR A 173 2.85 -6.12 14.19
CA THR A 173 2.08 -6.25 15.44
C THR A 173 2.52 -7.49 16.21
N LYS A 174 2.07 -7.62 17.46
CA LYS A 174 2.25 -8.86 18.25
C LYS A 174 1.67 -10.12 17.58
N HIS A 175 0.78 -9.97 16.61
CA HIS A 175 0.14 -11.07 15.86
C HIS A 175 0.77 -11.29 14.47
N GLY A 176 1.82 -10.55 14.12
CA GLY A 176 2.47 -10.60 12.81
C GLY A 176 2.28 -9.31 12.00
N ALA A 177 2.78 -9.34 10.76
CA ALA A 177 2.69 -8.21 9.84
C ALA A 177 1.26 -8.03 9.29
N ARG A 178 0.81 -6.78 9.25
CA ARG A 178 -0.49 -6.35 8.70
C ARG A 178 -0.25 -5.27 7.65
N LEU A 179 -1.06 -5.25 6.60
CA LEU A 179 -0.90 -4.32 5.47
C LEU A 179 -2.05 -3.31 5.45
N VAL A 180 -1.72 -2.04 5.58
CA VAL A 180 -2.68 -0.91 5.57
C VAL A 180 -2.64 -0.16 4.25
N ASP A 181 -3.65 0.70 4.02
CA ASP A 181 -3.77 1.57 2.85
C ASP A 181 -4.06 0.86 1.52
N TRP A 182 -5.15 0.09 1.51
CA TRP A 182 -5.69 -0.58 0.32
C TRP A 182 -6.47 0.39 -0.60
N SER A 183 -5.94 1.59 -0.83
CA SER A 183 -6.60 2.64 -1.63
C SER A 183 -6.60 2.36 -3.15
N TRP A 184 -5.65 1.53 -3.62
CA TRP A 184 -5.45 1.21 -5.04
C TRP A 184 -5.26 -0.29 -5.30
N PRO A 185 -6.23 -1.13 -4.88
CA PRO A 185 -6.14 -2.56 -5.13
C PRO A 185 -6.05 -2.83 -6.63
N THR A 186 -5.14 -3.71 -7.00
CA THR A 186 -4.79 -3.98 -8.40
C THR A 186 -4.89 -5.48 -8.67
N ARG A 187 -5.30 -5.83 -9.89
CA ARG A 187 -5.31 -7.20 -10.40
C ARG A 187 -4.04 -7.41 -11.23
N GLY A 188 -3.30 -8.50 -10.98
CA GLY A 188 -2.10 -8.83 -11.76
C GLY A 188 -1.47 -10.17 -11.37
N ALA A 189 -0.24 -10.40 -11.83
CA ALA A 189 0.50 -11.61 -11.50
C ALA A 189 0.87 -11.67 -10.00
N GLY A 190 0.74 -12.85 -9.38
CA GLY A 190 0.84 -13.00 -7.92
C GLY A 190 2.22 -12.69 -7.33
N TRP A 191 3.28 -12.70 -8.14
CA TRP A 191 4.64 -12.39 -7.72
C TRP A 191 4.94 -10.89 -7.61
N ILE A 192 4.02 -10.03 -8.07
CA ILE A 192 4.27 -8.58 -8.18
C ILE A 192 4.47 -7.91 -6.81
N ASP A 193 3.68 -8.24 -5.79
CA ASP A 193 3.88 -7.64 -4.46
C ASP A 193 5.21 -8.08 -3.81
N VAL A 194 5.68 -9.29 -4.15
CA VAL A 194 7.04 -9.75 -3.80
C VAL A 194 8.06 -8.88 -4.53
N ALA A 195 7.90 -8.62 -5.84
CA ALA A 195 8.78 -7.75 -6.62
C ALA A 195 8.79 -6.30 -6.11
N CYS A 196 7.63 -5.74 -5.76
CA CYS A 196 7.55 -4.42 -5.12
C CYS A 196 8.33 -4.38 -3.80
N THR A 197 8.25 -5.44 -3.00
CA THR A 197 9.02 -5.54 -1.75
C THR A 197 10.51 -5.70 -2.03
N THR A 198 10.92 -6.46 -3.06
CA THR A 198 12.31 -6.56 -3.53
C THR A 198 12.88 -5.18 -3.86
N LEU A 199 12.11 -4.33 -4.55
CA LEU A 199 12.52 -2.95 -4.82
C LEU A 199 12.74 -2.15 -3.53
N TRP A 200 11.82 -2.25 -2.57
CA TRP A 200 11.97 -1.59 -1.26
C TRP A 200 13.16 -2.11 -0.45
N LEU A 201 13.44 -3.42 -0.47
CA LEU A 201 14.64 -3.98 0.16
C LEU A 201 15.92 -3.34 -0.42
N ILE A 202 15.99 -3.15 -1.74
CA ILE A 202 17.13 -2.49 -2.39
C ILE A 202 17.24 -1.02 -1.94
N ALA A 203 16.10 -0.32 -1.82
CA ALA A 203 16.05 1.04 -1.31
C ALA A 203 16.50 1.15 0.16
N GLU A 204 16.22 0.13 0.98
CA GLU A 204 16.62 0.05 2.39
C GLU A 204 18.02 -0.57 2.60
N GLY A 205 18.80 -0.72 1.53
CA GLY A 205 20.23 -1.04 1.59
C GLY A 205 20.62 -2.46 1.17
N HIS A 206 19.68 -3.31 0.75
CA HIS A 206 20.01 -4.60 0.15
C HIS A 206 20.70 -4.42 -1.22
N THR A 207 21.52 -5.40 -1.60
CA THR A 207 21.96 -5.54 -3.00
C THR A 207 20.85 -6.19 -3.82
N PRO A 208 20.76 -5.93 -5.14
CA PRO A 208 19.81 -6.64 -6.01
C PRO A 208 19.88 -8.16 -5.85
N THR A 209 21.08 -8.73 -5.77
CA THR A 209 21.28 -10.18 -5.57
C THR A 209 20.72 -10.69 -4.24
N THR A 210 20.93 -9.96 -3.14
CA THR A 210 20.38 -10.38 -1.83
C THR A 210 18.87 -10.18 -1.76
N ALA A 211 18.34 -9.16 -2.42
CA ALA A 211 16.90 -8.90 -2.51
C ALA A 211 16.18 -9.94 -3.38
N GLU A 212 16.73 -10.35 -4.53
CA GLU A 212 16.18 -11.43 -5.35
C GLU A 212 16.29 -12.79 -4.66
N ARG A 213 17.37 -13.04 -3.90
CA ARG A 213 17.45 -14.24 -3.07
C ARG A 213 16.32 -14.28 -2.04
N TRP A 214 16.02 -13.17 -1.38
CA TRP A 214 14.86 -13.08 -0.50
C TRP A 214 13.55 -13.33 -1.26
N ALA A 215 13.38 -12.74 -2.45
CA ALA A 215 12.20 -12.95 -3.29
C ALA A 215 12.00 -14.43 -3.64
N SER A 216 13.09 -15.13 -3.97
CA SER A 216 13.07 -16.55 -4.32
C SER A 216 12.64 -17.50 -3.19
N THR A 217 12.57 -17.00 -1.94
CA THR A 217 12.00 -17.78 -0.82
C THR A 217 10.47 -17.89 -0.91
N HIS A 218 9.81 -17.05 -1.71
CA HIS A 218 8.38 -17.11 -1.95
C HIS A 218 8.07 -18.08 -3.10
N PRO A 219 7.21 -19.10 -2.90
CA PRO A 219 6.87 -20.04 -3.95
C PRO A 219 6.32 -19.40 -5.22
N VAL A 220 5.57 -18.30 -5.10
CA VAL A 220 5.01 -17.58 -6.26
C VAL A 220 6.09 -16.98 -7.16
N TRP A 221 7.29 -16.70 -6.65
CA TRP A 221 8.37 -16.09 -7.41
C TRP A 221 8.82 -16.96 -8.59
N SER A 222 8.80 -18.29 -8.42
CA SER A 222 9.18 -19.22 -9.50
C SER A 222 8.15 -19.31 -10.63
N SER A 223 6.95 -18.74 -10.45
CA SER A 223 5.97 -18.61 -11.53
C SER A 223 6.27 -17.47 -12.52
N ALA A 224 7.16 -16.55 -12.15
CA ALA A 224 7.58 -15.46 -13.02
C ALA A 224 8.68 -15.94 -13.98
N THR A 225 8.53 -15.63 -15.28
CA THR A 225 9.64 -15.77 -16.22
C THR A 225 10.69 -14.70 -15.97
N SER A 226 11.95 -14.95 -16.36
CA SER A 226 13.01 -13.94 -16.29
C SER A 226 12.59 -12.66 -17.02
N GLU A 227 12.04 -12.79 -18.22
CA GLU A 227 11.54 -11.69 -19.04
C GLU A 227 10.45 -10.86 -18.33
N ALA A 228 9.54 -11.50 -17.58
CA ALA A 228 8.52 -10.79 -16.83
C ALA A 228 9.12 -9.97 -15.66
N ILE A 229 10.13 -10.51 -14.97
CA ILE A 229 10.87 -9.79 -13.92
C ILE A 229 11.64 -8.60 -14.54
N ASP A 230 12.26 -8.80 -15.70
CA ASP A 230 12.99 -7.76 -16.41
C ASP A 230 12.04 -6.63 -16.85
N SER A 231 10.87 -6.99 -17.40
CA SER A 231 9.79 -6.06 -17.75
C SER A 231 9.32 -5.26 -16.53
N PHE A 232 9.12 -5.90 -15.38
CA PHE A 232 8.76 -5.22 -14.13
C PHE A 232 9.84 -4.24 -13.66
N ALA A 233 11.11 -4.66 -13.66
CA ALA A 233 12.22 -3.85 -13.17
C ALA A 233 12.42 -2.61 -14.06
N ALA A 234 12.37 -2.78 -15.39
CA ALA A 234 12.47 -1.68 -16.35
C ALA A 234 11.28 -0.71 -16.23
N THR A 235 10.05 -1.24 -16.12
CA THR A 235 8.83 -0.44 -15.90
C THR A 235 8.92 0.38 -14.62
N ASN A 236 9.40 -0.20 -13.52
CA ASN A 236 9.55 0.52 -12.24
C ASN A 236 10.68 1.56 -12.28
N ALA A 237 11.78 1.31 -13.01
CA ALA A 237 12.82 2.31 -13.21
C ALA A 237 12.29 3.55 -13.94
N ALA A 238 11.49 3.37 -15.00
CA ALA A 238 10.81 4.46 -15.70
C ALA A 238 9.80 5.19 -14.80
N LEU A 239 8.94 4.44 -14.09
CA LEU A 239 7.92 4.98 -13.20
C LEU A 239 8.54 5.85 -12.09
N TRP A 240 9.52 5.33 -11.35
CA TRP A 240 10.16 6.08 -10.27
C TRP A 240 11.04 7.23 -10.79
N GLY A 241 11.59 7.10 -12.01
CA GLY A 241 12.22 8.21 -12.72
C GLY A 241 11.27 9.40 -12.91
N GLN A 242 10.05 9.15 -13.41
CA GLN A 242 9.03 10.19 -13.58
C GLN A 242 8.54 10.77 -12.25
N ILE A 243 8.27 9.92 -11.26
CA ILE A 243 7.81 10.34 -9.93
C ILE A 243 8.84 11.25 -9.27
N ALA A 244 10.11 10.87 -9.29
CA ALA A 244 11.18 11.65 -8.70
C ALA A 244 11.46 12.96 -9.47
N ALA A 245 11.29 12.96 -10.80
CA ALA A 245 11.44 14.17 -11.62
C ALA A 245 10.30 15.18 -11.40
N SER A 246 9.07 14.71 -11.23
CA SER A 246 7.89 15.57 -11.06
C SER A 246 7.79 16.22 -9.69
N GLU A 247 8.13 15.50 -8.63
CA GLU A 247 8.07 16.01 -7.25
C GLU A 247 9.24 15.39 -6.44
N PRO A 248 10.45 15.96 -6.56
CA PRO A 248 11.63 15.42 -5.92
C PRO A 248 11.51 15.47 -4.39
N HIS A 249 11.71 14.32 -3.76
CA HIS A 249 11.79 14.16 -2.31
C HIS A 249 12.81 13.07 -2.00
N ALA A 250 13.54 13.18 -0.88
CA ALA A 250 14.67 12.28 -0.57
C ALA A 250 14.32 10.79 -0.75
N TRP A 251 13.24 10.31 -0.11
CA TRP A 251 12.82 8.91 -0.25
C TRP A 251 12.42 8.51 -1.67
N LYS A 252 11.86 9.42 -2.49
CA LYS A 252 11.53 9.13 -3.90
C LYS A 252 12.79 9.00 -4.76
N LEU A 253 13.81 9.81 -4.47
CA LEU A 253 15.11 9.72 -5.11
C LEU A 253 15.79 8.39 -4.76
N THR A 254 15.72 7.96 -3.50
CA THR A 254 16.19 6.63 -3.09
C THR A 254 15.49 5.50 -3.88
N LEU A 255 14.16 5.57 -4.02
CA LEU A 255 13.40 4.55 -4.77
C LEU A 255 13.73 4.56 -6.26
N ARG A 256 13.89 5.73 -6.87
CA ARG A 256 14.40 5.86 -8.25
C ARG A 256 15.75 5.18 -8.41
N ASP A 257 16.69 5.46 -7.51
CA ASP A 257 18.05 4.91 -7.60
C ASP A 257 18.07 3.40 -7.37
N ALA A 258 17.24 2.90 -6.45
CA ALA A 258 17.04 1.47 -6.23
C ALA A 258 16.45 0.79 -7.47
N ALA A 259 15.42 1.38 -8.10
CA ALA A 259 14.78 0.84 -9.29
C ALA A 259 15.75 0.80 -10.48
N ALA A 260 16.52 1.87 -10.71
CA ALA A 260 17.55 1.92 -11.74
C ALA A 260 18.67 0.90 -11.48
N LYS A 261 19.09 0.74 -10.22
CA LYS A 261 20.09 -0.25 -9.81
C LYS A 261 19.60 -1.68 -10.06
N TRP A 262 18.33 -1.96 -9.79
CA TRP A 262 17.76 -3.28 -10.02
C TRP A 262 17.62 -3.60 -11.51
N ALA A 263 17.05 -2.68 -12.31
CA ALA A 263 16.96 -2.86 -13.77
C ALA A 263 18.32 -3.14 -14.41
N LYS A 264 19.35 -2.37 -14.02
CA LYS A 264 20.74 -2.60 -14.49
C LYS A 264 21.34 -3.94 -14.05
N HIS A 265 20.92 -4.49 -12.91
CA HIS A 265 21.32 -5.83 -12.49
C HIS A 265 20.71 -6.90 -13.39
N ARG A 266 19.43 -6.76 -13.72
CA ARG A 266 18.69 -7.66 -14.60
C ARG A 266 19.24 -7.68 -16.03
N GLU A 267 19.64 -6.53 -16.58
CA GLU A 267 20.29 -6.45 -17.91
C GLU A 267 21.62 -7.24 -18.03
N ARG A 268 22.24 -7.59 -16.90
CA ARG A 268 23.56 -8.24 -16.85
C ARG A 268 23.49 -9.74 -16.56
N THR A 269 22.31 -10.27 -16.27
CA THR A 269 22.09 -11.64 -15.78
C THR A 269 21.28 -12.42 -16.81
#